data_AF-A0A7Y0Q416-F1
#
_entry.id   AF-A0A7Y0Q416-F1
#
_cell.length_a   1.000
_cell.length_b   1.000
_cell.length_c   1.000
_cell.angle_alpha   90.00
_cell.angle_beta   90.00
_cell.angle_gamma   90.00
#
_symmetry.space_group_name_H-M   'P 1'
#
loop_
_entity.id
_entity.type
_entity.pdbx_description
1 polymer ?
#
loop_
_entity_poly.entity_id
_entity_poly.type
_entity_poly.pdbx_seq_one_letter_code
_entity_poly.pdbx_strand_id
1 'polypeptide(L)'
;MISVLIDLAGQERDRLRHELASLVEEQRLIAQQREHWHLSMTRAPETMASGGDIAQWLAFGARADKQLQILEEKDFVVETRISECREALIRVIRRIETLETIMERREQERLKTLQRREVRGLSQRGVARRAKEEAEREPWG
;
A
#
# COMPACT_ATOMS: atom_id res chain seq x y z
N MET A 1 3.93 21.11 -1.66
CA MET A 1 3.65 20.38 -2.92
C MET A 1 4.15 18.94 -2.86
N ILE A 2 5.44 18.65 -2.60
CA ILE A 2 5.91 17.25 -2.45
C ILE A 2 5.33 16.55 -1.21
N SER A 3 5.26 17.24 -0.06
CA SER A 3 4.60 16.70 1.13
C SER A 3 3.16 16.24 0.86
N VAL A 4 2.38 17.08 0.16
CA VAL A 4 1.01 16.75 -0.26
C VAL A 4 0.95 15.49 -1.14
N LEU A 5 1.94 15.29 -2.03
CA LEU A 5 2.00 14.07 -2.86
C LEU A 5 2.33 12.83 -2.02
N ILE A 6 3.17 12.97 -0.99
CA ILE A 6 3.47 11.89 -0.04
C ILE A 6 2.20 11.55 0.75
N ASP A 7 1.48 12.56 1.25
CA ASP A 7 0.23 12.36 2.01
C ASP A 7 -0.83 11.65 1.15
N LEU A 8 -1.03 12.08 -0.09
CA LEU A 8 -1.95 11.44 -1.05
C LEU A 8 -1.53 9.99 -1.33
N ALA A 9 -0.23 9.73 -1.49
CA ALA A 9 0.27 8.37 -1.68
C ALA A 9 0.10 7.51 -0.42
N GLY A 10 0.24 8.09 0.77
CA GLY A 10 -0.06 7.45 2.04
C GLY A 10 -1.54 7.03 2.14
N GLN A 11 -2.46 7.92 1.77
CA GLN A 11 -3.89 7.61 1.73
C GLN A 11 -4.21 6.50 0.73
N GLU A 12 -3.61 6.52 -0.45
CA GLU A 12 -3.76 5.46 -1.46
C GLU A 12 -3.25 4.11 -0.94
N ARG A 13 -2.08 4.09 -0.29
CA ARG A 13 -1.52 2.88 0.35
C ARG A 13 -2.47 2.33 1.40
N ASP A 14 -3.00 3.19 2.26
CA ASP A 14 -3.86 2.77 3.37
C ASP A 14 -5.22 2.26 2.85
N ARG A 15 -5.77 2.87 1.80
CA ARG A 15 -6.94 2.36 1.09
C ARG A 15 -6.70 0.96 0.52
N LEU A 16 -5.58 0.77 -0.20
CA LEU A 16 -5.23 -0.52 -0.79
C LEU A 16 -4.98 -1.60 0.28
N ARG A 17 -4.45 -1.24 1.45
CA ARG A 17 -4.31 -2.16 2.59
C ARG A 17 -5.65 -2.64 3.12
N HIS A 18 -6.63 -1.73 3.24
CA HIS A 18 -7.99 -2.10 3.66
C HIS A 18 -8.67 -2.98 2.63
N GLU A 19 -8.53 -2.67 1.34
CA GLU A 19 -9.06 -3.51 0.26
C GLU A 19 -8.43 -4.91 0.28
N LEU A 20 -7.11 -5.01 0.42
CA LEU A 20 -6.41 -6.29 0.51
C LEU A 20 -6.91 -7.12 1.71
N ALA A 21 -7.08 -6.49 2.88
CA ALA A 21 -7.60 -7.17 4.07
C ALA A 21 -9.02 -7.72 3.84
N SER A 22 -9.88 -6.93 3.18
CA SER A 22 -11.23 -7.37 2.81
C SER A 22 -11.22 -8.55 1.85
N LEU A 23 -10.35 -8.52 0.84
CA LEU A 23 -10.24 -9.61 -0.15
C LEU A 23 -9.69 -10.91 0.47
N VAL A 24 -8.72 -10.80 1.39
CA VAL A 24 -8.21 -11.96 2.12
C VAL A 24 -9.28 -12.59 3.01
N GLU A 25 -10.12 -11.77 3.65
CA GLU A 25 -11.26 -12.29 4.43
C GLU A 25 -12.31 -12.94 3.51
N GLU A 26 -12.58 -12.36 2.34
CA GLU A 26 -13.47 -12.96 1.34
C GLU A 26 -12.95 -14.32 0.89
N GLN A 27 -11.65 -14.44 0.61
CA GLN A 27 -11.01 -15.71 0.26
C GLN A 27 -11.14 -16.76 1.39
N ARG A 28 -10.99 -16.33 2.64
CA ARG A 28 -11.19 -17.19 3.82
C ARG A 28 -12.62 -17.72 3.90
N LEU A 29 -13.61 -16.87 3.66
CA LEU A 29 -15.03 -17.25 3.67
C LEU A 29 -15.35 -18.21 2.51
N ILE A 30 -14.78 -18.00 1.33
CA ILE A 30 -14.93 -18.93 0.19
C ILE A 30 -14.38 -20.32 0.57
N ALA A 31 -13.19 -20.38 1.18
CA ALA A 31 -12.60 -21.63 1.62
C ALA A 31 -13.49 -22.38 2.64
N GLN A 32 -14.05 -21.67 3.61
CA GLN A 32 -14.99 -22.24 4.59
C GLN A 32 -16.27 -22.79 3.93
N GLN A 33 -16.80 -22.07 2.93
CA GLN A 33 -17.98 -22.52 2.19
C GLN A 33 -17.68 -23.77 1.35
N ARG A 34 -16.50 -23.84 0.71
CA ARG A 34 -16.05 -25.04 -0.01
C ARG A 34 -15.94 -26.23 0.92
N GLU A 35 -15.30 -26.05 2.08
CA GLU A 35 -15.18 -27.09 3.10
C GLU A 35 -16.56 -27.59 3.56
N HIS A 36 -17.51 -26.68 3.81
CA HIS A 36 -18.88 -27.04 4.17
C HIS A 36 -19.55 -27.94 3.12
N TRP A 37 -19.47 -27.58 1.84
CA TRP A 37 -20.05 -28.39 0.77
C TRP A 37 -19.35 -29.75 0.62
N HIS A 38 -18.03 -29.80 0.71
CA HIS A 38 -17.28 -31.06 0.67
C HIS A 38 -17.62 -32.00 1.84
N LEU A 39 -17.71 -31.48 3.06
CA LEU A 39 -18.11 -32.25 4.23
C LEU A 39 -19.56 -32.74 4.13
N SER A 40 -20.44 -31.92 3.55
CA SER A 40 -21.85 -32.28 3.39
C SER A 40 -22.05 -33.36 2.33
N MET A 41 -21.19 -33.44 1.30
CA MET A 41 -21.25 -34.51 0.28
C MET A 41 -20.64 -35.84 0.74
N THR A 42 -19.64 -35.81 1.63
CA THR A 42 -19.01 -37.05 2.13
C THR A 42 -19.88 -37.79 3.15
N ARG A 43 -20.86 -37.11 3.76
CA ARG A 43 -21.84 -37.70 4.69
C ARG A 43 -23.11 -38.13 3.96
N ALA A 44 -23.00 -39.18 3.14
CA ALA A 44 -24.20 -39.85 2.66
C ALA A 44 -25.04 -40.32 3.85
N PRO A 45 -26.36 -40.09 3.87
CA PRO A 45 -27.22 -40.62 4.92
C PRO A 45 -27.06 -42.14 5.00
N GLU A 46 -26.73 -42.66 6.18
CA GLU A 46 -26.57 -44.10 6.43
C GLU A 46 -27.86 -44.89 6.14
N THR A 47 -28.99 -44.20 6.07
CA THR A 47 -30.31 -44.76 5.79
C THR A 47 -30.93 -44.08 4.57
N MET A 48 -30.54 -44.52 3.36
CA MET A 48 -31.34 -44.29 2.16
C MET A 48 -32.38 -45.41 2.04
N ALA A 49 -33.49 -45.27 2.77
CA ALA A 49 -34.49 -46.32 2.92
C ALA A 49 -35.42 -46.46 1.71
N SER A 50 -35.53 -45.41 0.89
CA SER A 50 -36.42 -45.37 -0.29
C SER A 50 -35.74 -44.79 -1.53
N GLY A 51 -36.31 -45.10 -2.71
CA GLY A 51 -35.91 -44.45 -3.97
C GLY A 51 -36.11 -42.93 -3.95
N GLY A 52 -37.03 -42.41 -3.12
CA GLY A 52 -37.22 -40.97 -2.91
C GLY A 52 -36.03 -40.34 -2.19
N ASP A 53 -35.50 -41.00 -1.16
CA ASP A 53 -34.33 -40.52 -0.40
C ASP A 53 -33.07 -40.49 -1.28
N ILE A 54 -32.90 -41.50 -2.14
CA ILE A 54 -31.82 -41.56 -3.13
C ILE A 54 -31.94 -40.38 -4.11
N ALA A 55 -33.15 -40.13 -4.65
CA ALA A 55 -33.37 -39.03 -5.58
C ALA A 55 -33.10 -37.65 -4.93
N GLN A 56 -33.50 -37.45 -3.68
CA GLN A 56 -33.20 -36.23 -2.93
C GLN A 56 -31.71 -36.05 -2.69
N TRP A 57 -30.99 -37.13 -2.37
CA TRP A 57 -29.54 -37.10 -2.20
C TRP A 57 -28.81 -36.75 -3.49
N LEU A 58 -29.19 -37.35 -4.62
CA LEU A 58 -28.63 -37.01 -5.94
C LEU A 58 -28.91 -35.54 -6.30
N ALA A 59 -30.12 -35.04 -6.02
CA ALA A 59 -30.47 -33.63 -6.23
C ALA A 59 -29.71 -32.68 -5.29
N PHE A 60 -29.33 -33.14 -4.08
CA PHE A 60 -28.42 -32.40 -3.21
C PHE A 60 -27.01 -32.36 -3.81
N GLY A 61 -26.46 -33.49 -4.25
CA GLY A 61 -25.14 -33.57 -4.89
C GLY A 61 -25.01 -32.62 -6.08
N ALA A 62 -25.98 -32.64 -7.00
CA ALA A 62 -25.98 -31.74 -8.16
C ALA A 62 -26.03 -30.24 -7.76
N ARG A 63 -26.71 -29.90 -6.65
CA ARG A 63 -26.71 -28.53 -6.11
C ARG A 63 -25.36 -28.18 -5.49
N ALA A 64 -24.77 -29.10 -4.73
CA ALA A 64 -23.45 -28.92 -4.12
C ALA A 64 -22.37 -28.71 -5.18
N ASP A 65 -22.35 -29.52 -6.24
CA ASP A 65 -21.42 -29.38 -7.38
C ASP A 65 -21.54 -28.00 -8.03
N LYS A 66 -22.77 -27.54 -8.29
CA LYS A 66 -23.01 -26.21 -8.84
C LYS A 66 -22.51 -25.10 -7.91
N GLN A 67 -22.71 -25.23 -6.60
CA GLN A 67 -22.22 -24.24 -5.63
C GLN A 67 -20.69 -24.25 -5.56
N LEU A 68 -20.06 -25.43 -5.59
CA LEU A 68 -18.60 -25.54 -5.61
C LEU A 68 -17.99 -24.89 -6.85
N GLN A 69 -18.58 -25.08 -8.03
CA GLN A 69 -18.13 -24.42 -9.25
C GLN A 69 -18.22 -22.89 -9.13
N ILE A 70 -19.34 -22.36 -8.61
CA ILE A 70 -19.50 -20.92 -8.37
C ILE A 70 -18.44 -20.41 -7.39
N LEU A 71 -18.12 -21.18 -6.34
CA LEU A 71 -17.12 -20.80 -5.36
C LEU A 71 -15.71 -20.82 -5.95
N GLU A 72 -15.40 -21.77 -6.82
CA GLU A 72 -14.11 -21.84 -7.53
C GLU A 72 -13.92 -20.65 -8.48
N GLU A 73 -14.94 -20.29 -9.24
CA GLU A 73 -14.91 -19.09 -10.09
C GLU A 73 -14.72 -17.82 -9.26
N LYS A 74 -15.41 -17.71 -8.11
CA LYS A 74 -15.23 -16.58 -7.18
C LYS A 74 -13.83 -16.54 -6.57
N ASP A 75 -13.29 -17.68 -6.15
CA ASP A 75 -11.95 -17.80 -5.57
C ASP A 75 -10.91 -17.28 -6.55
N PHE A 76 -11.00 -17.70 -7.83
CA PHE A 76 -10.12 -17.24 -8.89
C PHE A 76 -10.17 -15.71 -9.10
N VAL A 77 -11.38 -15.13 -9.09
CA VAL A 77 -11.56 -13.68 -9.22
C VAL A 77 -10.96 -12.95 -8.02
N VAL A 78 -11.20 -13.44 -6.80
CA VAL A 78 -10.66 -12.84 -5.57
C VAL A 78 -9.14 -12.94 -5.55
N GLU A 79 -8.57 -14.08 -5.93
CA GLU A 79 -7.12 -14.28 -6.01
C GLU A 79 -6.46 -13.34 -7.02
N THR A 80 -7.10 -13.15 -8.18
CA THR A 80 -6.66 -12.18 -9.20
C THR A 80 -6.64 -10.77 -8.61
N ARG A 81 -7.73 -10.35 -7.95
CA ARG A 81 -7.82 -9.03 -7.32
C ARG A 81 -6.81 -8.83 -6.18
N ILE A 82 -6.55 -9.87 -5.39
CA ILE A 82 -5.50 -9.85 -4.36
C ILE A 82 -4.14 -9.57 -5.01
N SER A 83 -3.84 -10.24 -6.12
CA SER A 83 -2.58 -10.06 -6.85
C SER A 83 -2.45 -8.63 -7.39
N GLU A 84 -3.49 -8.11 -8.04
CA GLU A 84 -3.54 -6.73 -8.52
C GLU A 84 -3.35 -5.71 -7.39
N CYS A 85 -4.02 -5.93 -6.25
CA CYS A 85 -3.92 -5.06 -5.09
C CYS A 85 -2.51 -5.07 -4.47
N ARG A 86 -1.87 -6.25 -4.40
CA ARG A 86 -0.47 -6.39 -3.94
C ARG A 86 0.49 -5.64 -4.85
N GLU A 87 0.33 -5.77 -6.17
CA GLU A 87 1.16 -5.02 -7.12
C GLU A 87 0.94 -3.52 -7.01
N ALA A 88 -0.31 -3.07 -6.86
CA ALA A 88 -0.63 -1.67 -6.66
C ALA A 88 0.03 -1.13 -5.39
N LEU A 89 -0.02 -1.87 -4.28
CA LEU A 89 0.68 -1.52 -3.04
C LEU A 89 2.19 -1.35 -3.24
N ILE A 90 2.84 -2.28 -3.94
CA ILE A 90 4.28 -2.19 -4.25
C ILE A 90 4.57 -0.93 -5.06
N ARG A 91 3.76 -0.61 -6.07
CA ARG A 91 3.92 0.61 -6.88
C ARG A 91 3.80 1.87 -6.03
N VAL A 92 2.80 1.94 -5.13
CA VAL A 92 2.60 3.10 -4.26
C VAL A 92 3.73 3.25 -3.25
N ILE A 93 4.20 2.15 -2.64
CA ILE A 93 5.33 2.18 -1.69
C ILE A 93 6.59 2.73 -2.38
N ARG A 94 6.94 2.22 -3.56
CA ARG A 94 8.08 2.72 -4.34
C ARG A 94 7.94 4.20 -4.70
N ARG A 95 6.71 4.65 -4.98
CA ARG A 95 6.41 6.06 -5.26
C ARG A 95 6.67 6.93 -4.02
N ILE A 96 6.25 6.48 -2.84
CA ILE A 96 6.51 7.18 -1.56
C ILE A 96 8.02 7.30 -1.34
N GLU A 97 8.76 6.21 -1.41
CA GLU A 97 10.23 6.19 -1.23
C GLU A 97 10.94 7.16 -2.18
N THR A 98 10.48 7.20 -3.44
CA THR A 98 11.01 8.14 -4.45
C THR A 98 10.74 9.59 -4.06
N LEU A 99 9.51 9.89 -3.61
CA LEU A 99 9.14 11.25 -3.19
C LEU A 99 9.90 11.70 -1.94
N GLU A 100 10.10 10.81 -0.98
CA GLU A 100 10.91 11.04 0.22
C GLU A 100 12.37 11.35 -0.16
N THR A 101 12.96 10.56 -1.04
CA THR A 101 14.32 10.81 -1.56
C THR A 101 14.43 12.19 -2.23
N ILE A 102 13.44 12.59 -3.02
CA ILE A 102 13.43 13.93 -3.65
C ILE A 102 13.31 15.03 -2.59
N MET A 103 12.47 14.82 -1.57
CA MET A 103 12.28 15.78 -0.49
C MET A 103 13.58 16.00 0.29
N GLU A 104 14.27 14.91 0.66
CA GLU A 104 15.56 14.97 1.36
C GLU A 104 16.62 15.71 0.54
N ARG A 105 16.73 15.43 -0.77
CA ARG A 105 17.68 16.12 -1.65
C ARG A 105 17.41 17.62 -1.71
N ARG A 106 16.14 18.03 -1.83
CA ARG A 106 15.76 19.45 -1.84
C ARG A 106 16.09 20.14 -0.52
N GLU A 107 15.90 19.46 0.61
CA GLU A 107 16.23 20.02 1.91
C GLU A 107 17.74 20.17 2.09
N GLN A 108 18.53 19.18 1.69
CA GLN A 108 19.99 19.27 1.69
C GLN A 108 20.50 20.43 0.80
N GLU A 109 19.90 20.66 -0.37
CA GLU A 109 20.25 21.79 -1.24
C GLU A 109 19.92 23.15 -0.61
N ARG A 110 18.78 23.25 0.09
CA ARG A 110 18.40 24.46 0.84
C ARG A 110 19.39 24.75 1.95
N LEU A 111 19.74 23.75 2.75
CA LEU A 111 20.73 23.87 3.83
C LEU A 111 22.10 24.31 3.28
N LYS A 112 22.58 23.68 2.20
CA LYS A 112 23.83 24.09 1.52
C LYS A 112 23.77 25.54 1.04
N THR A 113 22.63 25.97 0.50
CA THR A 113 22.44 27.35 0.01
C THR A 113 22.44 28.36 1.16
N LEU A 114 21.78 28.04 2.28
CA LEU A 114 21.77 28.86 3.48
C LEU A 114 23.19 28.99 4.08
N GLN A 115 23.91 27.89 4.24
CA GLN A 115 25.30 27.89 4.71
C GLN A 115 26.20 28.75 3.81
N ARG A 116 26.08 28.63 2.47
CA ARG A 116 26.83 29.46 1.53
C ARG A 116 26.48 30.95 1.62
N ARG A 117 25.24 31.30 1.96
CA ARG A 117 24.82 32.70 2.18
C ARG A 117 25.40 33.23 3.49
N GLU A 118 25.36 32.42 4.55
CA GLU A 118 25.90 32.78 5.85
C GLU A 118 27.41 33.02 5.81
N VAL A 119 28.18 32.11 5.20
CA VAL A 119 29.63 32.26 5.00
C VAL A 119 29.96 33.53 4.22
N ARG A 120 29.22 33.84 3.14
CA ARG A 120 29.39 35.08 2.38
C ARG A 120 29.08 36.32 3.23
N GLY A 121 28.01 36.29 4.01
CA GLY A 121 27.64 37.39 4.90
C GLY A 121 28.63 37.60 6.05
N LEU A 122 29.25 36.54 6.57
CA LEU A 122 30.34 36.65 7.56
C LEU A 122 31.61 37.21 6.93
N SER A 123 31.98 36.76 5.73
CA SER A 123 33.13 37.28 4.99
C SER A 123 32.97 38.78 4.67
N GLN A 124 31.81 39.20 4.14
CA GLN A 124 31.52 40.61 3.86
C GLN A 124 31.55 41.49 5.12
N ARG A 125 31.03 40.99 6.25
CA ARG A 125 31.14 41.68 7.55
C ARG A 125 32.58 41.80 8.03
N GLY A 126 33.40 40.76 7.84
CA GLY A 126 34.83 40.78 8.14
C GLY A 126 35.60 41.79 7.29
N VAL A 127 35.31 41.86 5.99
CA VAL A 127 35.92 42.84 5.07
C VAL A 127 35.49 44.27 5.43
N ALA A 128 34.20 44.51 5.66
CA ALA A 128 33.69 45.84 6.03
C ALA A 128 34.30 46.34 7.35
N ARG A 129 34.51 45.44 8.32
CA ARG A 129 35.15 45.78 9.60
C ARG A 129 36.62 46.20 9.41
N ARG A 130 37.39 45.48 8.61
CA ARG A 130 38.79 45.85 8.31
C ARG A 130 38.89 47.18 7.56
N ALA A 131 38.04 47.39 6.56
CA ALA A 131 38.00 48.65 5.82
C ALA A 131 37.65 49.85 6.73
N LYS A 132 36.77 49.65 7.71
CA LYS A 132 36.45 50.67 8.72
C LYS A 132 37.64 50.94 9.64
N GLU A 133 38.31 49.89 10.13
CA GLU A 133 39.51 50.01 10.98
C GLU A 133 40.70 50.67 10.24
N GLU A 134 40.84 50.46 8.93
CA GLU A 134 41.82 51.15 8.07
C GLU A 134 41.45 52.63 7.86
N ALA A 135 40.19 52.94 7.55
CA ALA A 135 39.72 54.32 7.40
C ALA A 135 39.84 55.14 8.70
N GLU A 136 39.66 54.51 9.87
CA GLU A 136 39.86 55.17 11.17
C GLU A 136 41.34 55.36 11.52
N ARG A 137 42.25 54.61 10.87
CA ARG A 137 43.72 54.74 11.03
C ARG A 137 44.33 55.81 10.14
N GLU A 138 43.66 56.24 9.08
CA GLU A 138 44.09 57.34 8.20
C GLU A 138 43.21 58.58 8.37
N PRO A 139 43.30 59.35 9.48
CA PRO A 139 42.52 60.57 9.60
C PRO A 139 43.13 61.77 8.83
N TRP A 140 44.41 61.73 8.45
CA TRP A 140 45.09 62.82 7.73
C TRP A 140 46.22 62.29 6.84
N GLY A 141 45.95 62.21 5.54
CA GLY A 141 46.93 62.10 4.46
C GLY A 141 46.60 63.13 3.39
#